data_AF-A0A4Q5T4P2-F1
#
_entry.id   AF-A0A4Q5T4P2-F1
#
_cell.length_a   1.000
_cell.length_b   1.000
_cell.length_c   1.000
_cell.angle_alpha   90.00
_cell.angle_beta   90.00
_cell.angle_gamma   90.00
#
_symmetry.space_group_name_H-M   'P 1'
#
loop_
_entity.id
_entity.type
_entity.pdbx_description
1 polymer ?
#
loop_
_entity_poly.entity_id
_entity_poly.type
_entity_poly.pdbx_seq_one_letter_code
_entity_poly.pdbx_strand_id
1 'polypeptide(L)'
;SGGMEYPMVTLITSPDAKAKTLDAVITHEVGHNWFMSMLGSNERMHTWQDEGMNSYYQFRYEAEKYRANSIFGDALPEDLKKLSANDFQSAIYNAMLNIPMEPAIATPAASFANSNDYGIVSYVKAAAWMYLLEAAVGQEKVDKAFQYYFAQWKHRHPQPEDMKAAFEKSIGGNLAQFFQMLDKKGKL
;
A
#
# COMPACT_ATOMS: atom_id res chain seq x y z
N SER A 1 8.68 -12.70 -6.57
CA SER A 1 7.45 -11.88 -6.48
C SER A 1 6.25 -12.76 -6.83
N GLY A 2 5.03 -12.26 -6.61
CA GLY A 2 3.80 -12.92 -7.08
C GLY A 2 3.49 -12.64 -8.56
N GLY A 3 3.93 -11.47 -9.04
CA GLY A 3 3.86 -11.03 -10.43
C GLY A 3 4.92 -9.96 -10.77
N MET A 4 4.77 -9.36 -11.94
CA MET A 4 5.53 -8.22 -12.44
C MET A 4 4.66 -7.41 -13.40
N GLU A 5 4.62 -6.11 -13.19
CA GLU A 5 3.67 -5.14 -13.71
C GLU A 5 4.07 -4.49 -15.03
N TYR A 6 4.79 -5.20 -15.91
CA TYR A 6 5.20 -4.64 -17.20
C TYR A 6 3.99 -4.02 -17.92
N PRO A 7 4.05 -2.73 -18.33
CA PRO A 7 2.93 -2.07 -18.95
C PRO A 7 2.39 -2.87 -20.12
N MET A 8 1.06 -3.05 -20.16
CA MET A 8 0.31 -3.84 -21.15
C MET A 8 0.49 -5.36 -21.08
N VAL A 9 1.47 -5.90 -20.36
CA VAL A 9 1.74 -7.35 -20.27
C VAL A 9 2.19 -7.74 -18.86
N THR A 10 1.25 -7.85 -17.94
CA THR A 10 1.51 -8.37 -16.59
C THR A 10 1.95 -9.84 -16.64
N LEU A 11 3.06 -10.15 -15.98
CA LEU A 11 3.51 -11.52 -15.75
C LEU A 11 3.04 -11.99 -14.38
N ILE A 12 2.33 -13.12 -14.30
CA ILE A 12 1.91 -13.73 -13.04
C ILE A 12 2.74 -14.98 -12.79
N THR A 13 3.48 -15.03 -11.68
CA THR A 13 4.37 -16.14 -11.31
C THR A 13 3.81 -16.96 -10.15
N SER A 14 2.51 -17.25 -10.20
CA SER A 14 1.77 -17.94 -9.13
C SER A 14 0.86 -19.06 -9.68
N PRO A 15 1.42 -20.07 -10.39
CA PRO A 15 0.63 -21.05 -11.15
C PRO A 15 -0.27 -21.94 -10.29
N ASP A 16 0.13 -22.22 -9.04
CA ASP A 16 -0.60 -23.09 -8.11
C ASP A 16 -1.37 -22.29 -7.04
N ALA A 17 -1.53 -20.98 -7.22
CA ALA A 17 -2.22 -20.14 -6.24
C ALA A 17 -3.70 -20.51 -6.15
N LYS A 18 -4.21 -20.56 -4.91
CA LYS A 18 -5.65 -20.63 -4.65
C LYS A 18 -6.34 -19.45 -5.32
N ALA A 19 -7.58 -19.62 -5.76
CA ALA A 19 -8.33 -18.59 -6.51
C ALA A 19 -8.32 -17.20 -5.84
N LYS A 20 -8.46 -17.11 -4.51
CA LYS A 20 -8.42 -15.84 -3.77
C LYS A 20 -7.03 -15.21 -3.77
N THR A 21 -5.98 -16.01 -3.60
CA THR A 21 -4.59 -15.56 -3.64
C THR A 21 -4.23 -15.09 -5.05
N LEU A 22 -4.65 -15.83 -6.08
CA LEU A 22 -4.45 -15.43 -7.47
C LEU A 22 -5.16 -14.11 -7.80
N ASP A 23 -6.41 -13.94 -7.35
CA ASP A 23 -7.17 -12.69 -7.54
C ASP A 23 -6.52 -11.50 -6.81
N ALA A 24 -5.95 -11.72 -5.62
CA ALA A 24 -5.22 -10.70 -4.90
C ALA A 24 -3.94 -10.26 -5.64
N VAL A 25 -3.16 -11.22 -6.17
CA VAL A 25 -2.00 -10.92 -7.01
C VAL A 25 -2.43 -10.15 -8.26
N ILE A 26 -3.42 -10.64 -9.00
CA ILE A 26 -3.94 -9.94 -10.20
C ILE A 26 -4.39 -8.51 -9.84
N THR A 27 -5.07 -8.33 -8.71
CA THR A 27 -5.52 -7.01 -8.26
C THR A 27 -4.34 -6.07 -7.99
N HIS A 28 -3.28 -6.57 -7.34
CA HIS A 28 -2.05 -5.82 -7.14
C HIS A 28 -1.46 -5.39 -8.49
N GLU A 29 -1.25 -6.33 -9.41
CA GLU A 29 -0.67 -6.00 -10.72
C GLU A 29 -1.55 -5.04 -11.55
N VAL A 30 -2.88 -5.13 -11.42
CA VAL A 30 -3.81 -4.19 -12.06
C VAL A 30 -3.66 -2.79 -11.47
N GLY A 31 -3.45 -2.64 -10.16
CA GLY A 31 -3.26 -1.34 -9.52
C GLY A 31 -2.03 -0.59 -10.02
N HIS A 32 -0.98 -1.31 -10.45
CA HIS A 32 0.19 -0.72 -11.10
C HIS A 32 -0.08 -0.12 -12.49
N ASN A 33 -1.30 -0.21 -13.04
CA ASN A 33 -1.66 0.65 -14.16
C ASN A 33 -1.67 2.14 -13.72
N TRP A 34 -2.05 2.42 -12.48
CA TRP A 34 -2.06 3.77 -11.91
C TRP A 34 -0.74 4.10 -11.20
N PHE A 35 -0.40 3.29 -10.19
CA PHE A 35 0.85 3.42 -9.45
C PHE A 35 2.02 2.94 -10.31
N MET A 36 3.13 3.68 -10.32
CA MET A 36 4.23 3.52 -11.30
C MET A 36 3.86 3.73 -12.78
N SER A 37 3.01 2.94 -13.43
CA SER A 37 2.89 3.01 -14.90
C SER A 37 2.40 4.38 -15.41
N MET A 38 1.26 4.87 -14.90
CA MET A 38 0.76 6.19 -15.28
C MET A 38 1.39 7.31 -14.46
N LEU A 39 1.72 7.08 -13.19
CA LEU A 39 2.29 8.12 -12.31
C LEU A 39 3.78 8.37 -12.53
N GLY A 40 4.56 7.37 -12.95
CA GLY A 40 6.01 7.45 -13.17
C GLY A 40 6.82 7.64 -11.89
N SER A 41 6.38 7.11 -10.74
CA SER A 41 7.13 7.18 -9.48
C SER A 41 8.49 6.48 -9.59
N ASN A 42 9.49 6.98 -8.86
CA ASN A 42 10.83 6.37 -8.86
C ASN A 42 10.88 5.21 -7.85
N GLU A 43 10.58 4.00 -8.32
CA GLU A 43 10.51 2.79 -7.50
C GLU A 43 11.83 2.46 -6.78
N ARG A 44 12.99 2.86 -7.33
CA ARG A 44 14.28 2.61 -6.68
C ARG A 44 14.52 3.50 -5.46
N MET A 45 14.03 4.73 -5.50
CA MET A 45 14.24 5.72 -4.44
C MET A 45 13.09 5.75 -3.45
N HIS A 46 11.86 5.60 -3.94
CA HIS A 46 10.62 5.77 -3.17
C HIS A 46 9.69 4.57 -3.38
N THR A 47 10.19 3.37 -3.07
CA THR A 47 9.50 2.08 -3.28
C THR A 47 8.05 2.09 -2.78
N TRP A 48 7.81 2.75 -1.66
CA TRP A 48 6.51 2.84 -1.00
C TRP A 48 5.45 3.63 -1.79
N GLN A 49 5.84 4.57 -2.66
CA GLN A 49 4.88 5.33 -3.48
C GLN A 49 4.19 4.44 -4.51
N ASP A 50 4.88 3.38 -4.92
CA ASP A 50 4.36 2.39 -5.82
C ASP A 50 3.76 1.22 -5.02
N GLU A 51 4.63 0.41 -4.42
CA GLU A 51 4.27 -0.85 -3.76
C GLU A 51 3.33 -0.65 -2.58
N GLY A 52 3.59 0.36 -1.76
CA GLY A 52 2.83 0.63 -0.55
C GLY A 52 1.44 1.16 -0.84
N MET A 53 1.32 2.09 -1.79
CA MET A 53 0.03 2.66 -2.18
C MET A 53 -0.81 1.62 -2.91
N ASN A 54 -0.17 0.79 -3.73
CA ASN A 54 -0.82 -0.32 -4.40
C ASN A 54 -1.31 -1.38 -3.39
N SER A 55 -0.46 -1.80 -2.45
CA SER A 55 -0.85 -2.71 -1.35
C SER A 55 -1.97 -2.16 -0.49
N TYR A 56 -2.01 -0.86 -0.22
CA TYR A 56 -3.10 -0.26 0.54
C TYR A 56 -4.47 -0.48 -0.13
N TYR A 57 -4.57 -0.27 -1.45
CA TYR A 57 -5.80 -0.54 -2.21
C TYR A 57 -6.05 -2.04 -2.40
N GLN A 58 -5.01 -2.85 -2.63
CA GLN A 58 -5.13 -4.30 -2.68
C GLN A 58 -5.75 -4.86 -1.40
N PHE A 59 -5.25 -4.48 -0.23
CA PHE A 59 -5.75 -4.99 1.05
C PHE A 59 -7.18 -4.54 1.33
N ARG A 60 -7.55 -3.31 0.91
CA ARG A 60 -8.94 -2.86 0.96
C ARG A 60 -9.84 -3.73 0.10
N TYR A 61 -9.44 -4.02 -1.14
CA TYR A 61 -10.20 -4.91 -2.02
C TYR A 61 -10.34 -6.33 -1.44
N GLU A 62 -9.26 -6.91 -0.93
CA GLU A 62 -9.30 -8.24 -0.30
C GLU A 62 -10.23 -8.28 0.92
N ALA A 63 -10.21 -7.23 1.74
CA ALA A 63 -11.14 -7.04 2.84
C ALA A 63 -12.58 -6.98 2.31
N GLU A 64 -12.89 -6.07 1.39
CA GLU A 64 -14.24 -5.82 0.86
C GLU A 64 -14.85 -7.03 0.13
N LYS A 65 -14.05 -7.78 -0.65
CA LYS A 65 -14.55 -8.90 -1.45
C LYS A 65 -14.55 -10.23 -0.71
N TYR A 66 -13.53 -10.49 0.10
CA TYR A 66 -13.29 -11.84 0.64
C TYR A 66 -13.19 -11.93 2.15
N ARG A 67 -13.10 -10.79 2.87
CA ARG A 67 -12.68 -10.77 4.29
C ARG A 67 -11.43 -11.62 4.49
N ALA A 68 -10.46 -11.40 3.60
CA ALA A 68 -9.18 -12.10 3.58
C ALA A 68 -8.05 -11.07 3.49
N ASN A 69 -6.82 -11.51 3.72
CA ASN A 69 -5.64 -10.68 3.51
C ASN A 69 -4.44 -11.56 3.15
N SER A 70 -3.68 -11.14 2.15
CA SER A 70 -2.54 -11.88 1.59
C SER A 70 -1.34 -12.00 2.53
N ILE A 71 -1.22 -11.13 3.54
CA ILE A 71 -0.12 -11.22 4.52
C ILE A 71 -0.37 -12.33 5.55
N PHE A 72 -1.61 -12.48 6.01
CA PHE A 72 -1.95 -13.47 7.04
C PHE A 72 -2.52 -14.78 6.47
N GLY A 73 -3.08 -14.77 5.26
CA GLY A 73 -3.54 -15.96 4.55
C GLY A 73 -4.45 -16.86 5.40
N ASP A 74 -4.15 -18.16 5.42
CA ASP A 74 -4.91 -19.17 6.16
C ASP A 74 -4.74 -19.07 7.70
N ALA A 75 -3.79 -18.26 8.20
CA ALA A 75 -3.63 -18.02 9.64
C ALA A 75 -4.69 -17.09 10.23
N LEU A 76 -5.55 -16.48 9.40
CA LEU A 76 -6.63 -15.61 9.84
C LEU A 76 -7.70 -16.40 10.60
N PRO A 77 -8.05 -15.98 11.84
CA PRO A 77 -9.17 -16.57 12.57
C PRO A 77 -10.49 -16.44 11.80
N GLU A 78 -11.27 -17.51 11.76
CA GLU A 78 -12.58 -17.54 11.07
C GLU A 78 -13.57 -16.50 11.61
N ASP A 79 -13.49 -16.18 12.90
CA ASP A 79 -14.37 -15.18 13.52
C ASP A 79 -14.13 -13.76 12.98
N LEU A 80 -12.91 -13.42 12.57
CA LEU A 80 -12.65 -12.13 11.93
C LEU A 80 -13.41 -12.00 10.60
N LYS A 81 -13.61 -13.11 9.88
CA LYS A 81 -14.28 -13.10 8.57
C LYS A 81 -15.78 -12.77 8.67
N LYS A 82 -16.35 -12.81 9.88
CA LYS A 82 -17.75 -12.45 10.16
C LYS A 82 -17.95 -10.95 10.37
N LEU A 83 -16.87 -10.18 10.49
CA LEU A 83 -16.91 -8.74 10.68
C LEU A 83 -17.36 -8.00 9.41
N SER A 84 -17.76 -6.74 9.60
CA SER A 84 -17.91 -5.81 8.47
C SER A 84 -16.57 -5.65 7.72
N ALA A 85 -16.59 -5.17 6.47
CA ALA A 85 -15.35 -4.96 5.71
C ALA A 85 -14.40 -4.03 6.45
N ASN A 86 -14.94 -2.95 7.00
CA ASN A 86 -14.18 -1.91 7.68
C ASN A 86 -13.59 -2.42 9.00
N ASP A 87 -14.38 -3.16 9.79
CA ASP A 87 -13.90 -3.73 11.06
C ASP A 87 -12.84 -4.82 10.81
N PHE A 88 -13.03 -5.64 9.76
CA PHE A 88 -12.04 -6.61 9.33
C PHE A 88 -10.74 -5.91 8.91
N GLN A 89 -10.81 -4.93 8.02
CA GLN A 89 -9.66 -4.16 7.54
C GLN A 89 -8.92 -3.48 8.71
N SER A 90 -9.66 -2.90 9.64
CA SER A 90 -9.11 -2.31 10.87
C SER A 90 -8.32 -3.34 11.69
N ALA A 91 -8.90 -4.53 11.90
CA ALA A 91 -8.23 -5.60 12.64
C ALA A 91 -6.94 -6.07 11.94
N ILE A 92 -6.96 -6.19 10.60
CA ILE A 92 -5.80 -6.56 9.80
C ILE A 92 -4.68 -5.53 9.94
N TYR A 93 -4.96 -4.24 9.75
CA TYR A 93 -3.93 -3.21 9.88
C TYR A 93 -3.40 -3.08 11.31
N ASN A 94 -4.26 -3.22 12.33
CA ASN A 94 -3.81 -3.27 13.72
C ASN A 94 -2.87 -4.44 14.00
N ALA A 95 -3.10 -5.61 13.37
CA ALA A 95 -2.18 -6.74 13.46
C ALA A 95 -0.86 -6.43 12.72
N MET A 96 -0.90 -5.83 11.53
CA MET A 96 0.29 -5.44 10.76
C MET A 96 1.19 -4.46 11.52
N LEU A 97 0.62 -3.48 12.23
CA LEU A 97 1.35 -2.52 13.05
C LEU A 97 2.15 -3.16 14.20
N ASN A 98 1.85 -4.41 14.55
CA ASN A 98 2.58 -5.18 15.55
C ASN A 98 3.71 -6.03 14.97
N ILE A 99 3.84 -6.13 13.64
CA ILE A 99 4.94 -6.85 13.00
C ILE A 99 6.23 -6.02 13.16
N PRO A 100 7.36 -6.62 13.62
CA PRO A 100 8.65 -5.93 13.66
C PRO A 100 9.12 -5.56 12.25
N MET A 101 9.18 -4.26 11.98
CA MET A 101 9.60 -3.71 10.68
C MET A 101 10.58 -2.57 10.93
N GLU A 102 11.86 -2.93 11.10
CA GLU A 102 12.91 -2.03 11.58
C GLU A 102 13.27 -0.88 10.61
N PRO A 103 13.46 -1.10 9.30
CA PRO A 103 13.80 -0.01 8.39
C PRO A 103 12.70 1.05 8.28
N ALA A 104 13.09 2.26 7.91
CA ALA A 104 12.17 3.35 7.62
C ALA A 104 11.47 3.10 6.26
N ILE A 105 10.24 3.61 6.10
CA ILE A 105 9.48 3.46 4.83
C ILE A 105 10.22 4.16 3.68
N ALA A 106 10.87 5.29 3.95
CA ALA A 106 11.66 6.05 2.97
C ALA A 106 13.03 5.41 2.64
N THR A 107 13.31 4.17 3.08
CA THR A 107 14.57 3.48 2.74
C THR A 107 14.61 3.16 1.24
N PRO A 108 15.62 3.62 0.48
CA PRO A 108 15.76 3.27 -0.94
C PRO A 108 15.97 1.78 -1.15
N ALA A 109 15.55 1.25 -2.30
CA ALA A 109 15.60 -0.18 -2.62
C ALA A 109 16.99 -0.80 -2.41
N ALA A 110 18.05 -0.09 -2.83
CA ALA A 110 19.44 -0.56 -2.73
C ALA A 110 20.03 -0.49 -1.31
N SER A 111 19.32 0.15 -0.37
CA SER A 111 19.78 0.33 1.02
C SER A 111 19.18 -0.68 2.00
N PHE A 112 18.25 -1.53 1.55
CA PHE A 112 17.76 -2.64 2.35
C PHE A 112 18.85 -3.72 2.51
N ALA A 113 18.95 -4.27 3.72
CA ALA A 113 19.93 -5.32 4.02
C ALA A 113 19.59 -6.65 3.33
N ASN A 114 18.30 -6.90 3.08
CA ASN A 114 17.80 -8.13 2.46
C ASN A 114 16.42 -7.91 1.82
N SER A 115 15.98 -8.87 1.03
CA SER A 115 14.69 -8.82 0.31
C SER A 115 13.46 -8.88 1.22
N ASN A 116 13.58 -9.48 2.41
CA ASN A 116 12.45 -9.58 3.34
C ASN A 116 12.15 -8.21 3.95
N ASP A 117 13.19 -7.49 4.37
CA ASP A 117 13.08 -6.12 4.85
C ASP A 117 12.52 -5.19 3.77
N TYR A 118 13.00 -5.32 2.53
CA TYR A 118 12.45 -4.59 1.38
C TYR A 118 10.94 -4.86 1.23
N GLY A 119 10.54 -6.14 1.18
CA GLY A 119 9.16 -6.54 0.91
C GLY A 119 8.22 -6.16 2.05
N ILE A 120 8.62 -6.34 3.30
CA ILE A 120 7.72 -6.01 4.41
C ILE A 120 7.58 -4.50 4.60
N VAL A 121 8.64 -3.73 4.37
CA VAL A 121 8.60 -2.27 4.55
C VAL A 121 7.93 -1.56 3.39
N SER A 122 8.32 -1.88 2.15
CA SER A 122 7.81 -1.18 0.96
C SER A 122 6.33 -1.42 0.73
N TYR A 123 5.81 -2.59 1.14
CA TYR A 123 4.42 -3.00 0.93
C TYR A 123 3.60 -2.84 2.21
N VAL A 124 3.95 -3.61 3.27
CA VAL A 124 3.11 -3.75 4.47
C VAL A 124 3.20 -2.54 5.38
N LYS A 125 4.41 -2.10 5.74
CA LYS A 125 4.60 -0.91 6.61
C LYS A 125 4.05 0.35 5.95
N ALA A 126 4.28 0.52 4.65
CA ALA A 126 3.78 1.63 3.87
C ALA A 126 2.23 1.64 3.78
N ALA A 127 1.60 0.48 3.51
CA ALA A 127 0.14 0.38 3.52
C ALA A 127 -0.45 0.69 4.91
N ALA A 128 0.19 0.22 5.99
CA ALA A 128 -0.22 0.53 7.35
C ALA A 128 -0.09 2.02 7.68
N TRP A 129 0.97 2.69 7.22
CA TRP A 129 1.13 4.15 7.32
C TRP A 129 -0.01 4.89 6.61
N MET A 130 -0.36 4.47 5.39
CA MET A 130 -1.47 5.06 4.65
C MET A 130 -2.81 4.84 5.36
N TYR A 131 -3.01 3.66 5.94
CA TYR A 131 -4.19 3.37 6.75
C TYR A 131 -4.27 4.23 8.03
N LEU A 132 -3.14 4.54 8.69
CA LEU A 132 -3.15 5.47 9.84
C LEU A 132 -3.63 6.87 9.44
N LEU A 133 -3.24 7.36 8.26
CA LEU A 133 -3.76 8.61 7.72
C LEU A 133 -5.25 8.51 7.40
N GLU A 134 -5.71 7.42 6.78
CA GLU A 134 -7.13 7.15 6.58
C GLU A 134 -7.93 7.17 7.89
N ALA A 135 -7.46 6.45 8.91
CA ALA A 135 -8.12 6.39 10.21
C ALA A 135 -8.25 7.77 10.86
N ALA A 136 -7.31 8.69 10.60
CA ALA A 136 -7.31 10.04 11.14
C ALA A 136 -8.22 11.01 10.38
N VAL A 137 -8.28 10.91 9.04
CA VAL A 137 -8.98 11.91 8.20
C VAL A 137 -10.29 11.40 7.58
N GLY A 138 -10.51 10.10 7.59
CA GLY A 138 -11.62 9.40 6.95
C GLY A 138 -11.31 8.97 5.51
N GLN A 139 -11.81 7.78 5.16
CA GLN A 139 -11.64 7.13 3.85
C GLN A 139 -12.07 8.01 2.68
N GLU A 140 -13.22 8.69 2.76
CA GLU A 140 -13.71 9.54 1.66
C GLU A 140 -12.72 10.66 1.31
N LYS A 141 -12.04 11.23 2.31
CA LYS A 141 -11.04 12.28 2.09
C LYS A 141 -9.78 11.72 1.45
N VAL A 142 -9.34 10.53 1.88
CA VAL A 142 -8.20 9.82 1.29
C VAL A 142 -8.47 9.45 -0.17
N ASP A 143 -9.65 8.89 -0.46
CA ASP A 143 -10.05 8.54 -1.83
C ASP A 143 -10.05 9.77 -2.75
N LYS A 144 -10.58 10.91 -2.28
CA LYS A 144 -10.52 12.18 -3.02
C LYS A 144 -9.08 12.69 -3.18
N ALA A 145 -8.23 12.51 -2.17
CA ALA A 145 -6.83 12.91 -2.23
C ALA A 145 -6.03 12.11 -3.27
N PHE A 146 -6.24 10.79 -3.35
CA PHE A 146 -5.65 9.97 -4.42
C PHE A 146 -6.15 10.38 -5.80
N GLN A 147 -7.45 10.62 -5.96
CA GLN A 147 -8.01 11.10 -7.23
C GLN A 147 -7.41 12.46 -7.64
N TYR A 148 -7.29 13.38 -6.68
CA TYR A 148 -6.68 14.69 -6.90
C TYR A 148 -5.20 14.55 -7.29
N TYR A 149 -4.43 13.79 -6.51
CA TYR A 149 -3.01 13.50 -6.78
C TYR A 149 -2.82 12.90 -8.18
N PHE A 150 -3.58 11.86 -8.52
CA PHE A 150 -3.52 11.23 -9.84
C PHE A 150 -3.86 12.21 -10.98
N ALA A 151 -4.90 13.03 -10.81
CA ALA A 151 -5.28 14.01 -11.82
C ALA A 151 -4.18 15.06 -12.09
N GLN A 152 -3.39 15.42 -11.07
CA GLN A 152 -2.29 16.37 -11.21
C GLN A 152 -1.02 15.71 -11.79
N TRP A 153 -0.75 14.46 -11.42
CA TRP A 153 0.55 13.82 -11.61
C TRP A 153 0.60 12.68 -12.62
N LYS A 154 -0.53 12.26 -13.19
CA LYS A 154 -0.50 11.29 -14.30
C LYS A 154 0.37 11.80 -15.45
N HIS A 155 1.17 10.89 -16.00
CA HIS A 155 2.17 11.08 -17.05
C HIS A 155 3.34 12.00 -16.65
N ARG A 156 3.72 12.00 -15.36
CA ARG A 156 4.85 12.76 -14.81
C ARG A 156 5.77 11.83 -13.99
N HIS A 157 6.52 12.40 -13.04
CA HIS A 157 7.42 11.69 -12.11
C HIS A 157 7.36 12.33 -10.72
N PRO A 158 6.25 12.17 -9.97
CA PRO A 158 6.05 12.79 -8.67
C PRO A 158 7.08 12.31 -7.65
N GLN A 159 7.52 13.23 -6.79
CA GLN A 159 8.31 12.95 -5.59
C GLN A 159 7.38 12.82 -4.36
N PRO A 160 7.87 12.31 -3.21
CA PRO A 160 7.10 12.27 -1.96
C PRO A 160 6.44 13.60 -1.59
N GLU A 161 7.13 14.71 -1.79
CA GLU A 161 6.66 16.06 -1.48
C GLU A 161 5.47 16.46 -2.36
N ASP A 162 5.43 15.98 -3.59
CA ASP A 162 4.33 16.24 -4.53
C ASP A 162 3.05 15.51 -4.12
N MET A 163 3.19 14.26 -3.68
CA MET A 163 2.07 13.51 -3.09
C MET A 163 1.57 14.20 -1.83
N LYS A 164 2.48 14.60 -0.93
CA LYS A 164 2.13 15.34 0.29
C LYS A 164 1.34 16.61 -0.05
N ALA A 165 1.86 17.44 -0.95
CA ALA A 165 1.22 18.71 -1.31
C ALA A 165 -0.17 18.49 -1.93
N ALA A 166 -0.31 17.47 -2.79
CA ALA A 166 -1.60 17.11 -3.37
C ALA A 166 -2.61 16.65 -2.30
N PHE A 167 -2.16 15.83 -1.34
CA PHE A 167 -2.99 15.32 -0.26
C PHE A 167 -3.40 16.44 0.70
N GLU A 168 -2.46 17.28 1.15
CA GLU A 168 -2.75 18.44 2.01
C GLU A 168 -3.77 19.38 1.37
N LYS A 169 -3.61 19.65 0.06
CA LYS A 169 -4.55 20.48 -0.70
C LYS A 169 -5.94 19.87 -0.82
N SER A 170 -6.04 18.57 -1.06
CA SER A 170 -7.33 17.89 -1.20
C SER A 170 -8.04 17.68 0.14
N ILE A 171 -7.30 17.34 1.19
CA ILE A 171 -7.82 17.06 2.54
C ILE A 171 -8.14 18.36 3.28
N GLY A 172 -7.43 19.46 2.95
CA GLY A 172 -7.58 20.75 3.61
C GLY A 172 -6.92 20.80 4.99
N GLY A 173 -5.77 20.14 5.15
CA GLY A 173 -5.08 20.02 6.45
C GLY A 173 -3.58 19.77 6.30
N ASN A 174 -2.83 20.01 7.37
CA ASN A 174 -1.40 19.76 7.43
C ASN A 174 -1.13 18.29 7.76
N LEU A 175 -0.33 17.62 6.93
CA LEU A 175 0.03 16.20 7.05
C LEU A 175 1.50 15.99 7.40
N ALA A 176 2.21 17.04 7.81
CA ALA A 176 3.65 16.97 8.10
C ALA A 176 4.00 15.88 9.11
N GLN A 177 3.20 15.70 10.16
CA GLN A 177 3.43 14.65 11.16
C GLN A 177 3.30 13.24 10.57
N PHE A 178 2.32 13.02 9.68
CA PHE A 178 2.17 11.73 8.99
C PHE A 178 3.34 11.47 8.05
N PHE A 179 3.74 12.45 7.22
CA PHE A 179 4.86 12.27 6.30
C PHE A 179 6.21 12.13 7.02
N GLN A 180 6.40 12.74 8.19
CA GLN A 180 7.58 12.51 9.04
C GLN A 180 7.70 11.05 9.51
N MET A 181 6.59 10.29 9.57
CA MET A 181 6.64 8.87 9.92
C MET A 181 7.34 8.02 8.84
N LEU A 182 7.48 8.51 7.61
CA LEU A 182 8.18 7.79 6.54
C LEU A 182 9.65 7.54 6.90
N ASP A 183 10.27 8.44 7.66
CA ASP A 183 11.66 8.35 8.13
C ASP A 183 11.80 7.55 9.45
N LYS A 184 10.69 7.11 10.05
CA LYS A 184 10.68 6.43 11.36
C LYS A 184 11.07 4.96 11.23
N LYS A 185 12.15 4.59 11.92
CA LYS A 185 12.55 3.19 12.15
C LYS A 185 11.68 2.51 13.20
N GLY A 186 11.51 1.20 13.08
CA GLY A 186 10.69 0.40 14.00
C GLY A 186 9.20 0.68 13.87
N LYS A 187 8.46 0.57 14.97
CA LYS A 187 6.99 0.72 15.00
C LYS A 187 6.53 2.14 14.63
N LEU A 188 5.44 2.24 13.87
CA LEU A 188 4.75 3.50 13.57
C LEU A 188 3.97 4.01 14.77
#